data_AF-A0A7X9WMR5-F1
#
_entry.id   AF-A0A7X9WMR5-F1
#
_cell.length_a   1.000
_cell.length_b   1.000
_cell.length_c   1.000
_cell.angle_alpha   90.00
_cell.angle_beta   90.00
_cell.angle_gamma   90.00
#
_symmetry.space_group_name_H-M   'P 1'
#
loop_
_entity.id
_entity.type
_entity.pdbx_description
1 polymer ?
#
loop_
_entity_poly.entity_id
_entity_poly.type
_entity_poly.pdbx_seq_one_letter_code
_entity_poly.pdbx_strand_id
1 'polypeptide(L)'
;MLALFLALVAVLELARGLPLIPAFAEMNASGLRSLRVIRRSGVSERLKERAMQLLARRLFAASIRAGRLLAVTAAPLLIVLAFEWASGAVMPWQQRLWVMPLTLGYALVRWQIAPALKRRVQPR
;
A
#
# COMPACT_ATOMS: atom_id res chain seq x y z
N MET A 1 -22.08 6.55 -8.03
CA MET A 1 -21.89 5.09 -7.90
C MET A 1 -20.80 4.55 -8.83
N LEU A 2 -20.89 4.73 -10.15
CA LEU A 2 -19.88 4.24 -11.11
C LEU A 2 -18.47 4.79 -10.88
N ALA A 3 -18.32 6.09 -10.58
CA ALA A 3 -17.03 6.71 -10.30
C ALA A 3 -16.31 6.09 -9.09
N LEU A 4 -17.06 5.83 -8.00
CA LEU A 4 -16.53 5.22 -6.78
C LEU A 4 -16.12 3.76 -7.01
N PHE A 5 -16.91 3.01 -7.80
CA PHE A 5 -16.56 1.66 -8.22
C PHE A 5 -15.28 1.65 -9.08
N LEU A 6 -15.17 2.53 -10.08
CA LEU A 6 -13.98 2.66 -10.92
C LEU A 6 -12.74 3.06 -10.11
N ALA A 7 -12.89 3.97 -9.14
CA ALA A 7 -11.80 4.35 -8.24
C ALA A 7 -11.34 3.17 -7.39
N LEU A 8 -12.25 2.36 -6.85
CA LEU A 8 -11.90 1.15 -6.09
C LEU A 8 -11.19 0.11 -6.97
N VAL A 9 -11.66 -0.10 -8.20
CA VAL A 9 -10.98 -0.99 -9.17
C VAL A 9 -9.59 -0.46 -9.49
N ALA A 10 -9.43 0.85 -9.73
CA ALA A 10 -8.13 1.46 -9.98
C ALA A 10 -7.19 1.29 -8.79
N VAL A 11 -7.65 1.51 -7.56
CA VAL A 11 -6.88 1.28 -6.32
C VAL A 11 -6.44 -0.18 -6.23
N LEU A 12 -7.32 -1.14 -6.52
CA LEU A 12 -7.02 -2.57 -6.51
C LEU A 12 -5.98 -2.97 -7.57
N GLU A 13 -6.12 -2.47 -8.80
CA GLU A 13 -5.16 -2.73 -9.87
C GLU A 13 -3.80 -2.08 -9.59
N LEU A 14 -3.79 -0.84 -9.11
CA LEU A 14 -2.57 -0.15 -8.65
C LEU A 14 -1.94 -0.92 -7.49
N ALA A 15 -2.72 -1.35 -6.51
CA ALA A 15 -2.20 -2.08 -5.36
C ALA A 15 -1.55 -3.42 -5.74
N ARG A 16 -1.98 -4.03 -6.85
CA ARG A 16 -1.41 -5.26 -7.39
C ARG A 16 -0.20 -5.02 -8.30
N GLY A 17 -0.25 -3.97 -9.12
CA GLY A 17 0.82 -3.63 -10.05
C GLY A 17 2.02 -2.97 -9.36
N LEU A 18 1.79 -2.28 -8.25
CA LEU A 18 2.83 -1.60 -7.50
C LEU A 18 3.43 -2.50 -6.41
N PRO A 19 4.75 -2.42 -6.18
CA PRO A 19 5.46 -3.18 -5.17
C PRO A 19 5.23 -2.58 -3.76
N LEU A 20 3.98 -2.49 -3.31
CA LEU A 20 3.61 -2.00 -1.97
C LEU A 20 4.18 -2.89 -0.86
N ILE A 21 3.89 -4.19 -0.93
CA ILE A 21 4.34 -5.18 0.07
C ILE A 21 5.85 -5.13 0.28
N PRO A 22 6.70 -5.22 -0.78
CA PRO A 22 8.15 -5.14 -0.58
C PRO A 22 8.61 -3.77 -0.09
N ALA A 23 7.97 -2.66 -0.47
CA ALA A 23 8.33 -1.33 0.06
C ALA A 23 8.07 -1.21 1.57
N PHE A 24 6.94 -1.73 2.06
CA PHE A 24 6.67 -1.79 3.50
C PHE A 24 7.57 -2.81 4.23
N ALA A 25 7.93 -3.92 3.57
CA ALA A 25 8.85 -4.90 4.12
C ALA A 25 10.28 -4.33 4.27
N GLU A 26 10.77 -3.55 3.30
CA GLU A 26 12.05 -2.82 3.38
C GLU A 26 12.07 -1.84 4.55
N MET A 27 10.97 -1.11 4.75
CA MET A 27 10.79 -0.20 5.88
C MET A 27 10.82 -0.96 7.22
N ASN A 28 10.07 -2.05 7.34
CA ASN A 28 10.03 -2.87 8.54
C ASN A 28 11.40 -3.51 8.86
N ALA A 29 12.08 -4.05 7.84
CA ALA A 29 13.42 -4.62 7.97
C ALA A 29 14.44 -3.59 8.47
N SER A 30 14.31 -2.34 8.03
CA SER A 30 15.15 -1.23 8.49
C SER A 30 14.88 -0.90 9.97
N GLY A 31 13.62 -0.88 10.39
CA GLY A 31 13.25 -0.71 11.81
C GLY A 31 13.76 -1.83 12.72
N LEU A 32 13.62 -3.09 12.29
CA LEU A 32 14.13 -4.26 13.02
C LEU A 32 15.67 -4.25 13.13
N ARG A 33 16.39 -3.71 12.13
CA ARG A 33 17.85 -3.52 12.20
C ARG A 33 18.21 -2.47 13.26
N SER A 34 17.50 -1.35 13.31
CA SER A 34 17.72 -0.31 14.33
C SER A 34 17.53 -0.85 15.75
N LEU A 35 16.46 -1.62 15.99
CA LEU A 35 16.23 -2.25 17.31
C LEU A 35 17.35 -3.22 17.72
N ARG A 36 17.90 -3.98 16.76
CA ARG A 36 19.05 -4.86 17.02
C ARG A 36 20.33 -4.09 17.37
N VAL A 37 20.56 -2.92 16.74
CA VAL A 37 21.72 -2.07 17.05
C VAL A 37 21.60 -1.49 18.46
N ILE A 38 20.41 -1.04 18.86
CA ILE A 38 20.14 -0.50 20.20
C ILE A 38 20.33 -1.57 21.28
N ARG A 39 19.84 -2.80 21.04
CA ARG A 39 19.94 -3.91 22.00
C ARG A 39 21.35 -4.49 22.17
N ARG A 40 22.32 -4.12 21.33
CA ARG A 40 23.67 -4.67 21.38
C ARG A 40 24.46 -4.01 22.52
N SER A 41 24.86 -4.81 23.51
CA SER A 41 25.81 -4.41 24.55
C SER A 41 27.26 -4.51 24.05
N GLY A 42 28.18 -3.75 24.64
CA GLY A 42 29.62 -3.84 24.35
C GLY A 42 30.14 -3.03 23.16
N VAL A 43 29.31 -2.21 22.50
CA VAL A 43 29.74 -1.30 21.43
C VAL A 43 29.81 0.13 21.96
N SER A 44 30.83 0.89 21.57
CA SER A 44 30.98 2.32 21.90
C SER A 44 29.72 3.12 21.53
N GLU A 45 29.28 4.01 22.41
CA GLU A 45 28.12 4.87 22.17
C GLU A 45 28.28 5.74 20.91
N ARG A 46 29.49 6.23 20.61
CA ARG A 46 29.75 6.99 19.37
C ARG A 46 29.51 6.16 18.10
N LEU A 47 29.82 4.86 18.14
CA LEU A 47 29.57 3.95 17.02
C LEU A 47 28.08 3.66 16.88
N LYS A 48 27.35 3.48 18.00
CA LYS A 48 25.90 3.32 18.00
C LYS A 48 25.21 4.57 17.45
N GLU A 49 25.64 5.75 17.85
CA GLU A 49 25.09 7.03 17.39
C GLU A 49 25.26 7.21 15.87
N ARG A 50 26.46 6.98 15.33
CA ARG A 50 26.70 7.02 13.88
C ARG A 50 25.90 5.98 13.13
N ALA A 51 25.82 4.75 13.64
CA ALA A 51 25.03 3.67 13.03
C ALA A 51 23.53 4.02 13.02
N MET A 52 23.01 4.57 14.12
CA MET A 52 21.63 5.03 14.26
C MET A 52 21.31 6.16 13.28
N GLN A 53 22.19 7.16 13.12
CA GLN A 53 22.00 8.24 12.16
C GLN A 53 21.89 7.72 10.71
N LEU A 54 22.74 6.75 10.33
CA LEU A 54 22.71 6.16 9.00
C LEU A 54 21.45 5.29 8.77
N LEU A 55 21.04 4.52 9.79
CA LEU A 55 19.79 3.75 9.77
C LEU A 55 18.55 4.65 9.72
N ALA A 56 18.54 5.77 10.43
CA ALA A 56 17.44 6.74 10.42
C ALA A 56 17.26 7.34 9.02
N ARG A 57 18.35 7.72 8.34
CA ARG A 57 18.29 8.20 6.95
C ARG A 57 17.72 7.16 5.99
N ARG A 58 18.16 5.90 6.13
CA ARG A 58 17.64 4.78 5.30
C ARG A 58 16.18 4.49 5.57
N LEU A 59 15.77 4.51 6.84
CA LEU A 59 14.38 4.34 7.24
C LEU A 59 13.50 5.47 6.69
N PHE A 60 13.98 6.72 6.73
CA PHE A 60 13.29 7.87 6.18
C PHE A 60 13.12 7.79 4.66
N ALA A 61 14.16 7.38 3.92
CA ALA A 61 14.04 7.15 2.49
C ALA A 61 13.05 6.03 2.16
N ALA A 62 13.08 4.93 2.91
CA ALA A 62 12.14 3.81 2.75
C ALA A 62 10.69 4.22 3.09
N SER A 63 10.49 5.03 4.14
CA SER A 63 9.16 5.52 4.53
C SER A 63 8.60 6.51 3.53
N ILE A 64 9.41 7.40 2.95
CA ILE A 64 8.99 8.27 1.83
C ILE A 64 8.57 7.42 0.64
N ARG A 65 9.36 6.40 0.28
CA ARG A 65 9.04 5.52 -0.85
C ARG A 65 7.71 4.79 -0.62
N ALA A 66 7.53 4.17 0.55
CA ALA A 66 6.32 3.47 0.91
C ALA A 66 5.10 4.42 0.96
N GLY A 67 5.27 5.61 1.56
CA GLY A 67 4.25 6.64 1.62
C GLY A 67 3.84 7.17 0.25
N ARG A 68 4.80 7.38 -0.67
CA ARG A 68 4.52 7.77 -2.06
C ARG A 68 3.75 6.69 -2.80
N LEU A 69 4.14 5.42 -2.66
CA LEU A 69 3.41 4.30 -3.26
C LEU A 69 1.99 4.23 -2.73
N LEU A 70 1.81 4.38 -1.41
CA LEU A 70 0.50 4.42 -0.77
C LEU A 70 -0.35 5.58 -1.29
N ALA A 71 0.21 6.79 -1.35
CA ALA A 71 -0.47 7.98 -1.86
C ALA A 71 -0.90 7.81 -3.32
N VAL A 72 -0.03 7.29 -4.18
CA VAL A 72 -0.36 7.00 -5.59
C VAL A 72 -1.48 5.96 -5.69
N THR A 73 -1.44 4.91 -4.87
CA THR A 73 -2.49 3.87 -4.88
C THR A 73 -3.82 4.37 -4.35
N ALA A 74 -3.81 5.28 -3.37
CA ALA A 74 -5.01 5.88 -2.78
C ALA A 74 -5.54 7.07 -3.59
N ALA A 75 -4.73 7.65 -4.49
CA ALA A 75 -5.07 8.86 -5.24
C ALA A 75 -6.43 8.78 -5.97
N PRO A 76 -6.79 7.69 -6.68
CA PRO A 76 -8.09 7.61 -7.34
C PRO A 76 -9.26 7.72 -6.36
N LEU A 77 -9.12 7.11 -5.18
CA LEU A 77 -10.13 7.18 -4.12
C LEU A 77 -10.23 8.60 -3.54
N LEU A 78 -9.08 9.22 -3.25
CA LEU A 78 -9.00 10.57 -2.69
C LEU A 78 -9.59 11.61 -3.66
N ILE A 79 -9.36 11.46 -4.96
CA ILE A 79 -9.92 12.35 -5.99
C ILE A 79 -11.44 12.27 -6.00
N VAL A 80 -12.01 11.06 -5.98
CA VAL A 80 -13.47 10.87 -5.95
C VAL A 80 -14.07 11.44 -4.66
N LEU A 81 -13.44 11.19 -3.51
CA LEU A 81 -13.90 11.73 -2.23
C LEU A 81 -13.82 13.26 -2.18
N ALA A 82 -12.73 13.85 -2.65
CA ALA A 82 -12.56 15.30 -2.71
C ALA A 82 -13.59 15.94 -3.66
N PHE A 83 -13.89 15.29 -4.78
CA PHE A 83 -14.91 15.76 -5.72
C PHE A 83 -16.34 15.66 -5.14
N GLU A 84 -16.69 14.55 -4.47
CA GLU A 84 -17.98 14.41 -3.78
C GLU A 84 -18.14 15.50 -2.70
N TRP A 85 -17.07 15.80 -1.97
CA TRP A 85 -17.08 16.82 -0.93
C TRP A 85 -17.23 18.23 -1.51
N ALA A 86 -16.46 18.56 -2.56
CA ALA A 86 -16.50 19.87 -3.21
C ALA A 86 -17.82 20.13 -3.96
N SER A 87 -18.43 19.10 -4.54
CA SER A 87 -19.71 19.21 -5.26
C SER A 87 -20.94 19.21 -4.34
N GLY A 88 -20.77 18.89 -3.05
CA GLY A 88 -21.88 18.68 -2.11
C GLY A 88 -22.74 17.45 -2.42
N ALA A 89 -22.41 16.70 -3.49
CA ALA A 89 -23.13 15.51 -3.95
C ALA A 89 -22.66 14.27 -3.16
N VAL A 90 -22.81 14.32 -1.84
CA VAL A 90 -22.43 13.20 -0.96
C VAL A 90 -23.31 12.01 -1.29
N MET A 91 -22.68 10.92 -1.76
CA MET A 91 -23.44 9.75 -2.17
C MET A 91 -24.19 9.14 -0.98
N PRO A 92 -25.48 8.78 -1.13
CA PRO A 92 -26.28 8.20 -0.04
C PRO A 92 -25.63 6.93 0.52
N TRP A 93 -25.70 6.77 1.84
CA TRP A 93 -25.03 5.66 2.54
C TRP A 93 -25.48 4.27 2.03
N GLN A 94 -26.76 4.13 1.62
CA GLN A 94 -27.27 2.88 1.04
C GLN A 94 -26.53 2.51 -0.25
N GLN A 95 -26.19 3.49 -1.10
CA GLN A 95 -25.47 3.23 -2.34
C GLN A 95 -24.01 2.86 -2.07
N ARG A 96 -23.40 3.38 -0.99
CA ARG A 96 -22.05 3.01 -0.57
C ARG A 96 -21.97 1.55 -0.12
N LEU A 97 -23.00 1.04 0.56
CA LEU A 97 -23.09 -0.37 0.95
C LEU A 97 -23.06 -1.31 -0.26
N TRP A 98 -23.76 -0.99 -1.35
CA TRP A 98 -23.79 -1.84 -2.56
C TRP A 98 -22.46 -1.94 -3.28
N VAL A 99 -21.57 -0.95 -3.12
CA VAL A 99 -20.25 -0.97 -3.76
C VAL A 99 -19.30 -1.96 -3.07
N MET A 100 -19.48 -2.24 -1.77
CA MET A 100 -18.67 -3.23 -1.04
C MET A 100 -18.77 -4.66 -1.62
N PRO A 101 -19.96 -5.29 -1.75
CA PRO A 101 -20.04 -6.64 -2.30
C PRO A 101 -19.64 -6.71 -3.77
N LEU A 102 -19.90 -5.65 -4.56
CA LEU A 102 -19.45 -5.56 -5.96
C LEU A 102 -17.91 -5.56 -6.07
N THR A 103 -17.23 -4.79 -5.23
CA THR A 103 -15.76 -4.71 -5.23
C THR A 103 -15.12 -5.97 -4.63
N LEU A 104 -15.73 -6.55 -3.59
CA LEU A 104 -15.35 -7.86 -3.06
C LEU A 104 -15.52 -8.97 -4.11
N GLY A 105 -16.64 -8.97 -4.83
CA GLY A 105 -16.91 -9.92 -5.91
C GLY A 105 -15.88 -9.81 -7.04
N TYR A 106 -15.61 -8.59 -7.50
CA TYR A 106 -14.55 -8.34 -8.48
C TYR A 106 -13.17 -8.80 -7.98
N ALA A 107 -12.81 -8.46 -6.73
CA ALA A 107 -11.54 -8.84 -6.13
C ALA A 107 -11.42 -10.37 -6.03
N LEU A 108 -12.47 -11.08 -5.60
CA LEU A 108 -12.51 -12.54 -5.49
C LEU A 108 -12.37 -13.22 -6.85
N VAL A 109 -13.18 -12.81 -7.84
CA VAL A 109 -13.14 -13.31 -9.21
C VAL A 109 -11.75 -13.12 -9.79
N ARG A 110 -11.14 -11.94 -9.60
CA ARG A 110 -9.82 -11.62 -10.16
C ARG A 110 -8.65 -12.13 -9.31
N TRP A 111 -8.85 -12.50 -8.04
CA TRP A 111 -7.86 -13.22 -7.22
C TRP A 111 -7.87 -14.72 -7.48
N GLN A 112 -9.02 -15.33 -7.78
CA GLN A 112 -9.10 -16.76 -8.07
C GLN A 112 -8.74 -17.06 -9.54
N ILE A 113 -9.19 -16.24 -10.49
CA ILE A 113 -9.02 -16.52 -11.92
C ILE A 113 -7.62 -16.15 -12.42
N ALA A 114 -7.01 -15.06 -11.95
CA ALA A 114 -5.68 -14.64 -12.42
C ALA A 114 -4.55 -15.67 -12.16
N PRO A 115 -4.40 -16.28 -10.97
CA PRO A 115 -3.41 -17.32 -10.76
C PRO A 115 -3.79 -18.65 -11.44
N ALA A 116 -5.08 -18.95 -11.60
CA ALA A 116 -5.54 -20.15 -12.31
C ALA A 116 -5.24 -20.08 -13.82
N LEU A 117 -5.41 -18.91 -14.45
CA LEU A 117 -5.03 -18.70 -15.84
C LEU A 117 -3.50 -18.72 -16.04
N LYS A 118 -2.75 -18.09 -15.13
CA LYS A 118 -1.28 -18.04 -15.20
C LYS A 118 -0.65 -19.45 -15.10
N ARG A 119 -1.27 -20.38 -14.37
CA ARG A 119 -0.85 -21.80 -14.33
C ARG A 119 -1.19 -22.59 -15.59
N ARG A 120 -2.18 -22.19 -16.39
CA ARG A 120 -2.57 -22.89 -17.63
C ARG A 120 -1.82 -22.39 -18.87
N VAL A 121 -1.29 -21.18 -18.85
CA VAL A 121 -0.62 -20.55 -20.00
C VAL A 121 0.92 -20.71 -19.96
N GLN A 122 1.47 -21.34 -18.93
CA GLN A 122 2.89 -21.69 -18.86
C GLN A 122 3.04 -23.20 -19.13
N PRO A 123 3.09 -23.66 -20.41
CA PRO A 123 3.59 -24.99 -20.71
C PRO A 123 5.08 -25.02 -20.33
N ARG A 124 5.48 -26.16 -19.75
CA ARG A 124 6.85 -26.46 -19.32
C ARG A 124 7.87 -26.25 -20.44
#